data_AF-A0A822B0V8-F1
#
_entry.id   AF-A0A822B0V8-F1
#
_cell.length_a   1.000
_cell.length_b   1.000
_cell.length_c   1.000
_cell.angle_alpha   90.00
_cell.angle_beta   90.00
_cell.angle_gamma   90.00
#
_symmetry.space_group_name_H-M   'P 1'
#
loop_
_entity.id
_entity.type
_entity.pdbx_description
1 polymer ?
#
loop_
_entity_poly.entity_id
_entity_poly.type
_entity_poly.pdbx_seq_one_letter_code
_entity_poly.pdbx_strand_id
1 'polypeptide(L)'
;MANAQESIEFLIKQPHVFMFLRRIRDIRTSVNSTIETVLNVSLLKDGSVKISSNNNEMISHWLLHTCKLNVPNEALEDSRLPEKLQQTKIIEMTLATQIDKNNRFVPMRDSKWTDKAHDLLPNRISAKDILADQYNKSCISSVKSVPFLLGVNKRSLLIDEAIVDITLFSSTGCIGHELIRDFLIHTSSKKLRLAANPFVNNNHRLRNLGIKQFTRENCFDMLQSAYFLTRFTPERDIDFISYMFTHRDSTQIQKRLYDVPFLMDQFGHLRKVMEIYLPSRFSNADWHMPDNNDAYIHPMIMNWLLHQSQIKEWLRKLGIHEKTDIT
;
A
#
# COMPACT_ATOMS: atom_id res chain seq x y z
N MET A 1 38.66 -3.54 -11.37
CA MET A 1 38.71 -3.35 -9.91
C MET A 1 38.67 -1.86 -9.67
N ALA A 2 37.67 -1.34 -8.96
CA ALA A 2 37.64 0.09 -8.62
C ALA A 2 38.88 0.41 -7.77
N ASN A 3 39.58 1.49 -8.11
CA ASN A 3 40.78 1.91 -7.40
C ASN A 3 40.38 2.25 -5.95
N ALA A 4 41.12 1.76 -4.95
CA ALA A 4 40.86 2.07 -3.53
C ALA A 4 40.78 3.59 -3.29
N GLN A 5 41.52 4.36 -4.08
CA GLN A 5 41.45 5.82 -4.13
C GLN A 5 40.05 6.34 -4.49
N GLU A 6 39.45 5.89 -5.59
CA GLU A 6 38.11 6.34 -6.01
C GLU A 6 37.04 5.98 -4.97
N SER A 7 37.22 4.84 -4.30
CA SER A 7 36.32 4.37 -3.25
C SER A 7 36.42 5.25 -2.00
N ILE A 8 37.63 5.65 -1.61
CA ILE A 8 37.86 6.58 -0.49
C ILE A 8 37.32 7.97 -0.84
N GLU A 9 37.61 8.49 -2.03
CA GLU A 9 37.09 9.78 -2.50
C GLU A 9 35.55 9.79 -2.56
N PHE A 10 34.95 8.69 -2.99
CA PHE A 10 33.49 8.51 -2.95
C PHE A 10 32.97 8.52 -1.51
N LEU A 11 33.58 7.76 -0.61
CA LEU A 11 33.19 7.68 0.81
C LEU A 11 33.30 9.04 1.51
N ILE A 12 34.36 9.81 1.23
CA ILE A 12 34.56 11.17 1.76
C ILE A 12 33.44 12.11 1.26
N LYS A 13 32.98 11.92 0.02
CA LYS A 13 31.79 12.60 -0.54
C LYS A 13 30.46 12.09 0.02
N GLN A 14 30.45 11.07 0.88
CA GLN A 14 29.29 10.58 1.61
C GLN A 14 29.32 11.04 3.09
N PRO A 15 29.07 12.33 3.39
CA PRO A 15 29.22 12.88 4.75
C PRO A 15 28.44 12.15 5.84
N HIS A 16 27.35 11.46 5.49
CA HIS A 16 26.53 10.70 6.42
C HIS A 16 27.27 9.54 7.09
N VAL A 17 28.32 8.99 6.45
CA VAL A 17 29.15 7.90 7.01
C VAL A 17 29.76 8.31 8.35
N PHE A 18 30.09 9.59 8.51
CA PHE A 18 30.88 10.06 9.64
C PHE A 18 30.03 10.55 10.83
N MET A 19 28.71 10.67 10.66
CA MET A 19 27.83 11.16 11.74
C MET A 19 27.71 10.20 12.91
N PHE A 20 27.96 8.91 12.68
CA PHE A 20 27.88 7.88 13.71
C PHE A 20 29.19 7.75 14.50
N LEU A 21 30.21 8.52 14.15
CA LEU A 21 31.49 8.56 14.81
C LEU A 21 31.47 9.68 15.86
N ARG A 22 30.88 9.36 17.02
CA ARG A 22 30.48 10.27 18.12
C ARG A 22 31.55 11.20 18.70
N ARG A 23 32.80 11.08 18.28
CA ARG A 23 33.93 11.87 18.79
C ARG A 23 34.74 12.54 17.68
N ILE A 24 34.27 12.50 16.44
CA ILE A 24 34.94 13.15 15.34
C ILE A 24 34.55 14.63 15.33
N ARG A 25 35.56 15.50 15.39
CA ARG A 25 35.42 16.95 15.25
C ARG A 25 35.88 17.42 13.89
N ASP A 26 36.89 16.77 13.35
CA ASP A 26 37.45 17.04 12.04
C ASP A 26 37.88 15.74 11.37
N ILE A 27 37.71 15.69 10.05
CA ILE A 27 38.16 14.59 9.20
C ILE A 27 39.13 15.20 8.23
N ARG A 28 40.35 14.69 8.24
CA ARG A 28 41.42 15.18 7.39
C ARG A 28 41.85 14.09 6.45
N THR A 29 41.90 14.41 5.16
CA THR A 29 42.30 13.45 4.13
C THR A 29 43.21 14.11 3.12
N SER A 30 44.32 13.46 2.80
CA SER A 30 45.19 13.79 1.69
C SER A 30 45.36 12.53 0.84
N VAL A 31 44.97 12.62 -0.44
CA VAL A 31 45.05 11.49 -1.38
C VAL A 31 45.84 11.97 -2.59
N ASN A 32 47.11 11.56 -2.69
CA ASN A 32 48.03 11.90 -3.79
C ASN A 32 48.10 13.40 -4.15
N SER A 33 47.75 14.29 -3.21
CA SER A 33 47.79 15.74 -3.36
C SER A 33 48.45 16.36 -2.14
N THR A 34 49.04 17.54 -2.32
CA THR A 34 49.55 18.39 -1.24
C THR A 34 48.44 19.16 -0.52
N ILE A 35 47.20 19.08 -1.01
CA ILE A 35 46.05 19.84 -0.52
C ILE A 35 45.20 18.94 0.37
N GLU A 36 45.21 19.21 1.67
CA GLU A 36 44.41 18.50 2.65
C GLU A 36 42.93 18.92 2.56
N THR A 37 42.03 17.96 2.36
CA THR A 37 40.59 18.17 2.54
C THR A 37 40.26 17.99 4.02
N VAL A 38 39.69 19.03 4.63
CA VAL A 38 39.28 19.05 6.04
C VAL A 38 37.76 19.23 6.12
N LEU A 39 37.08 18.18 6.57
CA LEU A 39 35.66 18.24 6.88
C LEU A 39 35.51 18.52 8.38
N ASN A 40 34.95 19.68 8.71
CA ASN A 40 34.63 20.06 10.07
C ASN A 40 33.27 19.48 10.45
N VAL A 41 33.22 18.69 11.52
CA VAL A 41 32.00 18.08 12.06
C VAL A 41 31.62 18.82 13.35
N SER A 42 30.50 19.53 13.30
CA SER A 42 30.00 20.35 14.40
C SER A 42 28.69 19.79 14.93
N LEU A 43 28.64 19.53 16.25
CA LEU A 43 27.40 19.21 16.96
C LEU A 43 26.77 20.53 17.43
N LEU A 44 25.56 20.80 16.96
CA LEU A 44 24.81 22.01 17.30
C LEU A 44 24.02 21.81 18.59
N LYS A 45 23.53 22.93 19.17
CA LYS A 45 22.80 22.92 20.45
C LYS A 45 21.49 22.12 20.41
N ASP A 46 20.88 22.03 19.24
CA ASP A 46 19.67 21.25 18.99
C ASP A 46 19.95 19.75 18.79
N GLY A 47 21.20 19.32 18.94
CA GLY A 47 21.62 17.93 18.74
C GLY A 47 21.83 17.54 17.27
N SER A 48 21.65 18.46 16.33
CA SER A 48 21.93 18.22 14.92
C SER A 48 23.44 18.28 14.63
N VAL A 49 23.87 17.56 13.60
CA VAL A 49 25.26 17.53 13.14
C VAL A 49 25.37 18.27 11.81
N LYS A 50 26.27 19.25 11.77
CA LYS A 50 26.59 20.00 10.55
C LYS A 50 28.02 19.71 10.14
N ILE A 51 28.19 19.35 8.87
CA ILE A 51 29.48 19.07 8.24
C ILE A 51 29.79 20.19 7.24
N SER A 52 30.95 20.82 7.38
CA SER A 52 31.40 21.91 6.51
C SER A 52 32.83 21.71 5.99
N SER A 53 33.12 22.27 4.82
CA SER A 53 34.48 22.25 4.24
C SER A 53 35.43 23.20 4.98
N ASN A 54 36.71 23.21 4.56
CA ASN A 54 37.74 24.15 5.01
C ASN A 54 37.29 25.61 4.91
N ASN A 55 36.40 25.93 3.94
CA ASN A 55 35.93 27.29 3.65
C ASN A 55 34.65 27.65 4.42
N ASN A 56 34.27 26.86 5.43
CA ASN A 56 32.99 26.96 6.17
C ASN A 56 31.72 26.80 5.32
N GLU A 57 31.85 26.31 4.08
CA GLU A 57 30.69 25.97 3.26
C GLU A 57 30.00 24.73 3.85
N MET A 58 28.68 24.82 4.07
CA MET A 58 27.90 23.70 4.58
C MET A 58 27.77 22.61 3.50
N ILE A 59 28.41 21.47 3.74
CA ILE A 59 28.30 20.30 2.88
C ILE A 59 27.03 19.52 3.22
N SER A 60 26.74 19.35 4.52
CA SER A 60 25.52 18.68 4.95
C SER A 60 25.10 19.06 6.37
N HIS A 61 23.83 18.88 6.67
CA HIS A 61 23.24 19.14 7.98
C HIS A 61 22.20 18.05 8.27
N TRP A 62 22.28 17.46 9.46
CA TRP A 62 21.53 16.27 9.82
C TRP A 62 20.94 16.38 11.21
N LEU A 63 19.65 16.11 11.30
CA LEU A 63 18.96 15.97 12.57
C LEU A 63 19.14 14.54 13.09
N LEU A 64 19.59 14.42 14.34
CA LEU A 64 19.78 13.13 14.99
C LEU A 64 18.70 12.91 16.05
N HIS A 65 18.15 11.70 16.10
CA HIS A 65 17.29 11.25 17.19
C HIS A 65 17.88 9.99 17.79
N THR A 66 18.26 10.03 19.07
CA THR A 66 18.84 8.87 19.77
C THR A 66 17.87 8.36 20.83
N CYS A 67 17.56 7.07 20.80
CA CYS A 67 16.81 6.39 21.85
C CYS A 67 17.70 5.34 22.54
N LYS A 68 17.39 5.09 23.82
CA LYS A 68 18.02 4.05 24.63
C LYS A 68 17.09 2.84 24.66
N LEU A 69 17.65 1.67 24.42
CA LEU A 69 16.93 0.41 24.43
C LEU A 69 17.55 -0.49 25.50
N ASN A 70 16.70 -1.09 26.34
CA ASN A 70 17.17 -2.08 27.31
C ASN A 70 17.55 -3.37 26.59
N VAL A 71 18.65 -3.97 27.00
CA VAL A 71 19.07 -5.28 26.51
C VAL A 71 18.27 -6.35 27.27
N PRO A 72 17.59 -7.28 26.57
CA PRO A 72 16.85 -8.37 27.20
C PRO A 72 17.77 -9.26 28.05
N ASN A 73 17.28 -9.75 29.19
CA ASN A 73 18.07 -10.59 30.09
C ASN A 73 18.57 -11.86 29.39
N GLU A 74 17.77 -12.42 28.49
CA GLU A 74 18.10 -13.60 27.70
C GLU A 74 19.36 -13.40 26.86
N ALA A 75 19.63 -12.17 26.41
CA ALA A 75 20.85 -11.84 25.68
C ALA A 75 22.05 -11.69 26.62
N LEU A 76 21.84 -11.21 27.84
CA LEU A 76 22.91 -11.06 28.84
C LEU A 76 23.42 -12.43 29.35
N GLU A 77 22.56 -13.43 29.34
CA GLU A 77 22.85 -14.81 29.80
C GLU A 77 23.49 -15.69 28.71
N ASP A 78 23.63 -15.20 27.47
CA ASP A 78 24.23 -15.98 26.38
C ASP A 78 25.75 -16.09 26.56
N SER A 79 26.21 -17.27 26.97
CA SER A 79 27.63 -17.57 27.23
C SER A 79 28.53 -17.47 26.00
N ARG A 80 27.97 -17.39 24.79
CA ARG A 80 28.71 -17.20 23.54
C ARG A 80 29.13 -15.75 23.31
N LEU A 81 28.51 -14.79 24.01
CA LEU A 81 28.83 -13.38 23.87
C LEU A 81 30.07 -13.00 24.71
N PRO A 82 30.89 -12.04 24.26
CA PRO A 82 31.94 -11.45 25.09
C PRO A 82 31.37 -10.84 26.36
N GLU A 83 32.11 -10.92 27.47
CA GLU A 83 31.72 -10.44 28.80
C GLU A 83 31.22 -8.97 28.78
N LYS A 84 31.87 -8.12 27.97
CA LYS A 84 31.46 -6.73 27.81
C LYS A 84 30.02 -6.57 27.30
N LEU A 85 29.56 -7.46 26.40
CA LEU A 85 28.19 -7.45 25.90
C LEU A 85 27.22 -8.05 26.91
N GLN A 86 27.62 -9.09 27.65
CA GLN A 86 26.83 -9.69 28.73
C GLN A 86 26.55 -8.72 29.90
N GLN A 87 27.45 -7.74 30.11
CA GLN A 87 27.27 -6.70 31.14
C GLN A 87 26.53 -5.46 30.62
N THR A 88 26.27 -5.36 29.31
CA THR A 88 25.66 -4.16 28.70
C THR A 88 24.15 -4.19 28.86
N LYS A 89 23.60 -3.41 29.80
CA LYS A 89 22.15 -3.35 30.07
C LYS A 89 21.37 -2.45 29.10
N ILE A 90 22.06 -1.51 28.45
CA ILE A 90 21.44 -0.49 27.59
C ILE A 90 22.27 -0.35 26.32
N ILE A 91 21.60 -0.36 25.18
CA ILE A 91 22.16 0.05 23.90
C ILE A 91 21.52 1.37 23.46
N GLU A 92 22.21 2.10 22.59
CA GLU A 92 21.71 3.33 22.00
C GLU A 92 21.51 3.13 20.50
N MET A 93 20.33 3.54 20.02
CA MET A 93 20.00 3.56 18.60
C MET A 93 19.84 5.01 18.17
N THR A 94 20.60 5.43 17.16
CA THR A 94 20.53 6.79 16.61
C THR A 94 19.99 6.75 15.19
N LEU A 95 18.91 7.49 14.94
CA LEU A 95 18.34 7.75 13.63
C LEU A 95 18.80 9.13 13.15
N ALA A 96 19.02 9.28 11.84
CA ALA A 96 19.49 10.51 11.24
C ALA A 96 18.65 10.87 10.00
N THR A 97 18.35 12.16 9.82
CA THR A 97 17.73 12.67 8.59
C THR A 97 18.40 13.95 8.15
N GLN A 98 18.62 14.10 6.84
CA GLN A 98 19.24 15.29 6.28
C GLN A 98 18.23 16.43 6.21
N ILE A 99 18.70 17.65 6.49
CA ILE A 99 17.95 18.90 6.31
C ILE A 99 18.73 19.83 5.38
N ASP A 100 18.00 20.60 4.57
CA ASP A 100 18.59 21.57 3.65
C ASP A 100 18.87 22.92 4.34
N LYS A 101 19.45 23.84 3.58
CA LYS A 101 19.74 25.22 4.02
C LYS A 101 18.51 26.03 4.49
N ASN A 102 17.30 25.56 4.16
CA ASN A 102 16.03 26.17 4.57
C ASN A 102 15.38 25.42 5.72
N ASN A 103 16.11 24.54 6.42
CA ASN A 103 15.61 23.66 7.48
C ASN A 103 14.46 22.74 7.04
N ARG A 104 14.41 22.36 5.76
CA ARG A 104 13.44 21.39 5.25
C ARG A 104 14.10 20.03 5.17
N PHE A 105 13.36 18.98 5.52
CA PHE A 105 13.83 17.61 5.30
C PHE A 105 14.18 17.43 3.82
N VAL A 106 15.41 17.02 3.56
CA VAL A 106 15.80 16.58 2.23
C VAL A 106 15.15 15.21 2.06
N PRO A 107 14.16 15.05 1.16
CA PRO A 107 13.67 13.73 0.83
C PRO A 107 14.88 12.92 0.34
N MET A 108 14.98 11.64 0.67
CA MET A 108 15.95 10.78 -0.02
C MET A 108 15.53 10.70 -1.49
N ARG A 109 16.01 11.65 -2.31
CA ARG A 109 15.47 11.99 -3.64
C ARG A 109 15.76 10.94 -4.72
N ASP A 110 16.48 9.87 -4.37
CA ASP A 110 16.57 8.65 -5.18
C ASP A 110 15.70 7.54 -4.60
N SER A 111 14.39 7.79 -4.45
CA SER A 111 13.50 6.86 -3.77
C SER A 111 13.11 5.65 -4.65
N LYS A 112 14.11 4.87 -5.07
CA LYS A 112 13.98 3.41 -5.08
C LYS A 112 13.43 2.87 -3.75
N TRP A 113 13.43 3.69 -2.69
CA TRP A 113 13.10 3.31 -1.32
C TRP A 113 11.71 3.69 -0.82
N THR A 114 10.91 4.55 -1.48
CA THR A 114 9.54 4.85 -1.00
C THR A 114 8.67 3.59 -1.05
N ASP A 115 8.78 2.81 -2.12
CA ASP A 115 8.12 1.50 -2.22
C ASP A 115 8.82 0.41 -1.39
N LYS A 116 10.08 0.64 -0.99
CA LYS A 116 10.91 -0.30 -0.22
C LYS A 116 11.08 0.08 1.25
N ALA A 117 10.39 1.09 1.77
CA ALA A 117 10.46 1.40 3.20
C ALA A 117 9.98 0.20 4.00
N HIS A 118 8.94 -0.49 3.50
CA HIS A 118 8.49 -1.77 4.04
C HIS A 118 9.49 -2.91 3.85
N ASP A 119 10.43 -2.81 2.91
CA ASP A 119 11.51 -3.80 2.74
C ASP A 119 12.59 -3.67 3.83
N LEU A 120 12.61 -2.55 4.55
CA LEU A 120 13.44 -2.37 5.76
C LEU A 120 12.81 -3.01 7.00
N LEU A 121 11.59 -3.54 6.89
CA LEU A 121 10.96 -4.24 8.00
C LEU A 121 11.78 -5.49 8.36
N PRO A 122 11.94 -5.78 9.66
CA PRO A 122 12.73 -6.90 10.12
C PRO A 122 12.21 -8.24 9.55
N ASN A 123 13.14 -9.07 9.09
CA ASN A 123 12.83 -10.45 8.68
C ASN A 123 12.72 -11.34 9.89
N ARG A 124 11.88 -12.38 9.82
CA ARG A 124 11.94 -13.45 10.81
C ARG A 124 13.33 -14.09 10.81
N ILE A 125 13.86 -14.32 12.00
CA ILE A 125 15.09 -15.09 12.20
C ILE A 125 14.71 -16.57 12.17
N SER A 126 15.40 -17.37 11.37
CA SER A 126 15.14 -18.81 11.19
C SER A 126 15.85 -19.71 12.21
N ALA A 127 16.79 -19.15 12.98
CA ALA A 127 17.46 -19.86 14.05
C ALA A 127 16.44 -20.34 15.11
N LYS A 128 16.69 -21.52 15.68
CA LYS A 128 15.84 -22.15 16.69
C LYS A 128 16.45 -21.98 18.07
N ASP A 129 16.64 -20.74 18.48
CA ASP A 129 17.12 -20.39 19.82
C ASP A 129 16.20 -19.35 20.48
N ILE A 130 16.39 -19.17 21.80
CA ILE A 130 15.54 -18.32 22.64
C ILE A 130 15.55 -16.87 22.15
N LEU A 131 16.69 -16.37 21.65
CA LEU A 131 16.82 -15.00 21.18
C LEU A 131 16.06 -14.80 19.87
N ALA A 132 16.18 -15.74 18.92
CA ALA A 132 15.43 -15.72 17.68
C ALA A 132 13.91 -15.79 17.94
N ASP A 133 13.47 -16.63 18.87
CA ASP A 133 12.07 -16.72 19.27
C ASP A 133 11.57 -15.41 19.89
N GLN A 134 12.34 -14.81 20.79
CA GLN A 134 11.96 -13.56 21.46
C GLN A 134 11.95 -12.37 20.50
N TYR A 135 12.91 -12.31 19.58
CA TYR A 135 12.94 -11.35 18.49
C TYR A 135 11.69 -11.49 17.61
N ASN A 136 11.41 -12.70 17.12
CA ASN A 136 10.26 -12.96 16.25
C ASN A 136 8.94 -12.61 16.95
N LYS A 137 8.77 -12.96 18.24
CA LYS A 137 7.61 -12.59 19.05
C LYS A 137 7.46 -11.07 19.15
N SER A 138 8.55 -10.36 19.43
CA SER A 138 8.58 -8.90 19.55
C SER A 138 8.25 -8.20 18.22
N CYS A 139 8.72 -8.73 17.10
CA CYS A 139 8.36 -8.24 15.77
C CYS A 139 6.86 -8.41 15.51
N ILE A 140 6.30 -9.59 15.81
CA ILE A 140 4.87 -9.87 15.62
C ILE A 140 4.00 -8.97 16.50
N SER A 141 4.37 -8.76 17.77
CA SER A 141 3.62 -7.86 18.66
C SER A 141 3.70 -6.41 18.16
N SER A 142 4.89 -5.96 17.77
CA SER A 142 5.11 -4.58 17.30
C SER A 142 4.32 -4.27 16.03
N VAL A 143 4.29 -5.20 15.07
CA VAL A 143 3.52 -5.07 13.82
C VAL A 143 2.01 -4.85 14.10
N LYS A 144 1.49 -5.39 15.20
CA LYS A 144 0.08 -5.24 15.60
C LYS A 144 -0.20 -4.01 16.44
N SER A 145 0.79 -3.50 17.17
CA SER A 145 0.58 -2.44 18.17
C SER A 145 1.13 -1.07 17.76
N VAL A 146 2.05 -1.01 16.79
CA VAL A 146 2.70 0.24 16.37
C VAL A 146 2.17 0.65 15.00
N PRO A 147 1.59 1.86 14.83
CA PRO A 147 1.19 2.35 13.52
C PRO A 147 2.42 2.68 12.68
N PHE A 148 2.59 1.99 11.54
CA PHE A 148 3.74 2.19 10.65
C PHE A 148 3.37 2.25 9.16
N LEU A 149 2.12 1.93 8.81
CA LEU A 149 1.67 1.90 7.43
C LEU A 149 1.22 3.28 6.99
N LEU A 150 1.75 3.79 5.89
CA LEU A 150 1.32 5.07 5.35
C LEU A 150 0.08 4.88 4.47
N GLY A 151 -1.08 5.33 4.96
CA GLY A 151 -2.32 5.39 4.18
C GLY A 151 -2.25 6.41 3.05
N VAL A 152 -3.15 6.28 2.06
CA VAL A 152 -3.24 7.21 0.91
C VAL A 152 -3.43 8.67 1.35
N ASN A 153 -4.07 8.89 2.51
CA ASN A 153 -4.27 10.20 3.13
C ASN A 153 -3.07 10.70 3.98
N LYS A 154 -1.91 10.05 3.86
CA LYS A 154 -0.67 10.32 4.63
C LYS A 154 -0.80 10.14 6.15
N ARG A 155 -1.81 9.39 6.62
CA ARG A 155 -1.90 9.00 8.04
C ARG A 155 -1.19 7.66 8.27
N SER A 156 -0.62 7.50 9.46
CA SER A 156 -0.06 6.21 9.89
C SER A 156 -1.19 5.29 10.38
N LEU A 157 -1.19 4.05 9.92
CA LEU A 157 -2.20 3.02 10.21
C LEU A 157 -1.54 1.80 10.86
N LEU A 158 -2.30 1.10 11.71
CA LEU A 158 -1.96 -0.25 12.14
C LEU A 158 -2.20 -1.26 11.01
N ILE A 159 -1.55 -2.42 11.08
CA ILE A 159 -1.74 -3.48 10.08
C ILE A 159 -3.18 -3.97 10.01
N ASP A 160 -3.87 -4.04 11.15
CA ASP A 160 -5.26 -4.51 11.25
C ASP A 160 -6.28 -3.43 10.86
N GLU A 161 -5.83 -2.18 10.68
CA GLU A 161 -6.65 -1.06 10.20
C GLU A 161 -6.57 -0.89 8.67
N ALA A 162 -5.64 -1.59 8.02
CA ALA A 162 -5.25 -1.36 6.65
C ALA A 162 -5.60 -2.52 5.69
N ILE A 163 -5.76 -2.19 4.42
CA ILE A 163 -6.07 -3.10 3.33
C ILE A 163 -5.13 -2.82 2.15
N VAL A 164 -4.60 -3.90 1.57
CA VAL A 164 -4.00 -3.84 0.23
C VAL A 164 -5.08 -4.18 -0.80
N ASP A 165 -5.35 -3.24 -1.70
CA ASP A 165 -6.22 -3.48 -2.85
C ASP A 165 -5.44 -4.07 -4.03
N ILE A 166 -5.72 -5.31 -4.35
CA ILE A 166 -5.11 -6.02 -5.49
C ILE A 166 -5.87 -5.72 -6.79
N THR A 167 -7.12 -5.25 -6.70
CA THR A 167 -8.02 -5.00 -7.82
C THR A 167 -7.94 -3.58 -8.36
N LEU A 168 -7.43 -2.63 -7.55
CA LEU A 168 -7.41 -1.18 -7.78
C LEU A 168 -8.78 -0.48 -7.75
N PHE A 169 -9.87 -1.21 -7.47
CA PHE A 169 -11.23 -0.66 -7.39
C PHE A 169 -11.44 0.35 -6.25
N SER A 170 -10.58 0.34 -5.24
CA SER A 170 -10.59 1.34 -4.17
C SER A 170 -10.32 2.77 -4.66
N SER A 171 -9.61 2.88 -5.79
CA SER A 171 -9.22 4.15 -6.41
C SER A 171 -10.16 4.58 -7.54
N THR A 172 -11.07 3.72 -7.97
CA THR A 172 -12.03 4.01 -9.05
C THR A 172 -13.27 4.72 -8.51
N GLY A 173 -13.93 5.50 -9.36
CA GLY A 173 -15.21 6.15 -9.02
C GLY A 173 -16.39 5.16 -8.93
N CYS A 174 -16.32 4.03 -9.65
CA CYS A 174 -17.42 3.07 -9.73
C CYS A 174 -17.67 2.34 -8.40
N ILE A 175 -16.61 1.85 -7.74
CA ILE A 175 -16.73 1.15 -6.46
C ILE A 175 -16.23 2.05 -5.33
N GLY A 176 -14.96 2.45 -5.41
CA GLY A 176 -14.33 3.33 -4.43
C GLY A 176 -14.05 2.68 -3.07
N HIS A 177 -13.24 3.35 -2.27
CA HIS A 177 -12.79 2.81 -0.99
C HIS A 177 -13.91 2.58 0.03
N GLU A 178 -14.97 3.40 0.01
CA GLU A 178 -16.06 3.36 0.99
C GLU A 178 -16.88 2.07 0.87
N LEU A 179 -17.32 1.73 -0.34
CA LEU A 179 -18.13 0.52 -0.57
C LEU A 179 -17.35 -0.75 -0.21
N ILE A 180 -16.07 -0.82 -0.59
CA ILE A 180 -15.22 -1.97 -0.26
C ILE A 180 -15.03 -2.10 1.25
N ARG A 181 -14.71 -0.99 1.92
CA ARG A 181 -14.51 -0.97 3.37
C ARG A 181 -15.77 -1.46 4.07
N ASP A 182 -16.91 -0.92 3.71
CA ASP A 182 -18.16 -1.22 4.39
C ASP A 182 -18.61 -2.65 4.12
N PHE A 183 -18.47 -3.14 2.88
CA PHE A 183 -18.66 -4.55 2.56
C PHE A 183 -17.81 -5.47 3.46
N LEU A 184 -16.51 -5.19 3.60
CA LEU A 184 -15.61 -6.01 4.40
C LEU A 184 -15.95 -5.99 5.89
N ILE A 185 -16.40 -4.85 6.43
CA ILE A 185 -16.86 -4.76 7.82
C ILE A 185 -18.12 -5.60 8.05
N HIS A 186 -19.07 -5.58 7.12
CA HIS A 186 -20.37 -6.24 7.29
C HIS A 186 -20.34 -7.74 7.02
N THR A 187 -19.44 -8.20 6.15
CA THR A 187 -19.33 -9.63 5.80
C THR A 187 -18.35 -10.40 6.66
N SER A 188 -17.52 -9.71 7.45
CA SER A 188 -16.58 -10.40 8.33
C SER A 188 -17.25 -10.90 9.60
N SER A 189 -17.06 -12.19 9.91
CA SER A 189 -17.45 -12.78 11.20
C SER A 189 -16.69 -12.21 12.40
N LYS A 190 -15.56 -11.54 12.16
CA LYS A 190 -14.77 -10.86 13.18
C LYS A 190 -14.98 -9.35 13.05
N LYS A 191 -15.08 -8.66 14.18
CA LYS A 191 -15.16 -7.20 14.22
C LYS A 191 -13.85 -6.59 13.70
N LEU A 192 -13.85 -6.21 12.42
CA LEU A 192 -12.73 -5.50 11.80
C LEU A 192 -12.67 -4.06 12.31
N ARG A 193 -11.46 -3.54 12.53
CA ARG A 193 -11.21 -2.16 12.96
C ARG A 193 -10.59 -1.36 11.82
N LEU A 194 -11.24 -1.30 10.67
CA LEU A 194 -10.69 -0.61 9.50
C LEU A 194 -10.77 0.90 9.63
N ALA A 195 -9.69 1.60 9.27
CA ALA A 195 -9.67 3.05 9.15
C ALA A 195 -10.69 3.53 8.10
N ALA A 196 -11.05 4.82 8.13
CA ALA A 196 -12.04 5.39 7.21
C ALA A 196 -11.67 5.23 5.73
N ASN A 197 -10.39 5.46 5.40
CA ASN A 197 -9.78 5.01 4.16
C ASN A 197 -8.63 4.07 4.54
N PRO A 198 -8.84 2.74 4.48
CA PRO A 198 -7.89 1.75 4.96
C PRO A 198 -6.81 1.40 3.92
N PHE A 199 -6.85 1.98 2.72
CA PHE A 199 -6.02 1.49 1.62
C PHE A 199 -4.57 1.95 1.72
N VAL A 200 -3.66 1.02 1.44
CA VAL A 200 -2.21 1.24 1.39
C VAL A 200 -1.64 0.65 0.12
N ASN A 201 -0.45 1.12 -0.28
CA ASN A 201 0.23 0.59 -1.46
C ASN A 201 0.57 -0.89 -1.29
N ASN A 202 0.44 -1.63 -2.38
CA ASN A 202 0.74 -3.06 -2.40
C ASN A 202 2.23 -3.31 -2.19
N ASN A 203 2.59 -4.08 -1.15
CA ASN A 203 3.96 -4.51 -0.90
C ASN A 203 3.98 -5.95 -0.37
N HIS A 204 4.91 -6.76 -0.88
CA HIS A 204 5.02 -8.19 -0.56
C HIS A 204 5.32 -8.47 0.93
N ARG A 205 6.09 -7.60 1.59
CA ARG A 205 6.37 -7.69 3.02
C ARG A 205 5.11 -7.54 3.85
N LEU A 206 4.23 -6.61 3.48
CA LEU A 206 2.96 -6.41 4.18
C LEU A 206 2.07 -7.65 4.08
N ARG A 207 2.03 -8.31 2.92
CA ARG A 207 1.32 -9.59 2.74
C ARG A 207 1.89 -10.68 3.65
N ASN A 208 3.21 -10.77 3.76
CA ASN A 208 3.87 -11.73 4.66
C ASN A 208 3.61 -11.43 6.15
N LEU A 209 3.34 -10.17 6.49
CA LEU A 209 2.93 -9.76 7.83
C LEU A 209 1.44 -9.99 8.11
N GLY A 210 0.68 -10.46 7.12
CA GLY A 210 -0.74 -10.82 7.28
C GLY A 210 -1.71 -9.67 7.09
N ILE A 211 -1.31 -8.60 6.38
CA ILE A 211 -2.24 -7.51 6.03
C ILE A 211 -3.46 -8.05 5.27
N LYS A 212 -4.64 -7.50 5.54
CA LYS A 212 -5.86 -7.84 4.81
C LYS A 212 -5.70 -7.43 3.35
N GLN A 213 -6.20 -8.25 2.45
CA GLN A 213 -6.20 -7.98 1.01
C GLN A 213 -7.63 -7.91 0.50
N PHE A 214 -7.91 -6.95 -0.37
CA PHE A 214 -9.10 -6.94 -1.21
C PHE A 214 -8.73 -7.52 -2.57
N THR A 215 -9.22 -8.74 -2.82
CA THR A 215 -8.92 -9.53 -4.00
C THR A 215 -10.10 -9.52 -4.97
N ARG A 216 -9.90 -10.11 -6.16
CA ARG A 216 -10.98 -10.27 -7.13
C ARG A 216 -12.13 -11.13 -6.61
N GLU A 217 -11.82 -12.21 -5.88
CA GLU A 217 -12.86 -13.06 -5.28
C GLU A 217 -13.70 -12.25 -4.27
N ASN A 218 -13.05 -11.40 -3.46
CA ASN A 218 -13.80 -10.49 -2.57
C ASN A 218 -14.68 -9.50 -3.33
N CYS A 219 -14.24 -9.04 -4.50
CA CYS A 219 -15.06 -8.19 -5.36
C CYS A 219 -16.28 -8.96 -5.88
N PHE A 220 -16.14 -10.22 -6.27
CA PHE A 220 -17.26 -11.03 -6.73
C PHE A 220 -18.25 -11.37 -5.61
N ASP A 221 -17.74 -11.69 -4.42
CA ASP A 221 -18.56 -11.86 -3.21
C ASP A 221 -19.32 -10.56 -2.88
N MET A 222 -18.67 -9.41 -3.08
CA MET A 222 -19.27 -8.09 -2.85
C MET A 222 -20.42 -7.81 -3.82
N LEU A 223 -20.28 -8.15 -5.10
CA LEU A 223 -21.34 -7.97 -6.09
C LEU A 223 -22.58 -8.83 -5.79
N GLN A 224 -22.42 -9.94 -5.06
CA GLN A 224 -23.51 -10.79 -4.61
C GLN A 224 -24.10 -10.36 -3.26
N SER A 225 -23.50 -9.38 -2.58
CA SER A 225 -23.90 -8.96 -1.24
C SER A 225 -25.12 -8.05 -1.27
N ALA A 226 -26.22 -8.49 -0.64
CA ALA A 226 -27.41 -7.65 -0.45
C ALA A 226 -27.08 -6.31 0.23
N TYR A 227 -26.11 -6.29 1.14
CA TYR A 227 -25.67 -5.05 1.79
C TYR A 227 -25.01 -4.08 0.81
N PHE A 228 -24.14 -4.57 -0.07
CA PHE A 228 -23.50 -3.75 -1.09
C PHE A 228 -24.53 -3.10 -2.02
N LEU A 229 -25.55 -3.88 -2.43
CA LEU A 229 -26.62 -3.42 -3.32
C LEU A 229 -27.45 -2.27 -2.72
N THR A 230 -27.53 -2.13 -1.40
CA THR A 230 -28.23 -0.98 -0.78
C THR A 230 -27.59 0.38 -1.10
N ARG A 231 -26.34 0.40 -1.56
CA ARG A 231 -25.57 1.62 -1.84
C ARG A 231 -24.98 1.68 -3.23
N PHE A 232 -25.08 0.59 -3.99
CA PHE A 232 -24.61 0.54 -5.37
C PHE A 232 -25.72 1.08 -6.28
N THR A 233 -25.50 2.23 -6.90
CA THR A 233 -26.51 2.94 -7.71
C THR A 233 -26.36 2.61 -9.18
N PRO A 234 -27.39 2.86 -10.02
CA PRO A 234 -27.28 2.61 -11.44
C PRO A 234 -26.21 3.48 -12.13
N GLU A 235 -25.86 4.66 -11.61
CA GLU A 235 -24.77 5.50 -12.12
C GLU A 235 -23.42 4.81 -11.88
N ARG A 236 -23.23 4.25 -10.69
CA ARG A 236 -22.03 3.49 -10.36
C ARG A 236 -21.94 2.21 -11.17
N ASP A 237 -23.07 1.59 -11.50
CA ASP A 237 -23.10 0.42 -12.39
C ASP A 237 -22.68 0.79 -13.82
N ILE A 238 -23.13 1.93 -14.35
CA ILE A 238 -22.64 2.46 -15.64
C ILE A 238 -21.12 2.64 -15.63
N ASP A 239 -20.58 3.26 -14.58
CA ASP A 239 -19.13 3.45 -14.45
C ASP A 239 -18.40 2.11 -14.31
N PHE A 240 -19.01 1.14 -13.62
CA PHE A 240 -18.45 -0.20 -13.48
C PHE A 240 -18.42 -0.93 -14.82
N ILE A 241 -19.54 -0.97 -15.55
CA ILE A 241 -19.64 -1.54 -16.91
C ILE A 241 -18.60 -0.89 -17.83
N SER A 242 -18.46 0.43 -17.79
CA SER A 242 -17.47 1.17 -18.57
C SER A 242 -16.04 0.74 -18.23
N TYR A 243 -15.71 0.63 -16.94
CA TYR A 243 -14.41 0.16 -16.48
C TYR A 243 -14.12 -1.27 -16.96
N MET A 244 -15.10 -2.16 -16.85
CA MET A 244 -14.97 -3.55 -17.29
C MET A 244 -14.76 -3.65 -18.81
N PHE A 245 -15.46 -2.82 -19.58
CA PHE A 245 -15.27 -2.72 -21.04
C PHE A 245 -13.88 -2.20 -21.42
N THR A 246 -13.33 -1.21 -20.71
CA THR A 246 -11.95 -0.73 -20.93
C THR A 246 -10.92 -1.84 -20.71
N HIS A 247 -11.18 -2.76 -19.78
CA HIS A 247 -10.29 -3.87 -19.44
C HIS A 247 -10.71 -5.21 -20.05
N ARG A 248 -11.58 -5.19 -21.07
CA ARG A 248 -12.20 -6.39 -21.67
C ARG A 248 -11.20 -7.41 -22.20
N ASP A 249 -10.01 -7.01 -22.63
CA ASP A 249 -9.02 -7.93 -23.22
C ASP A 249 -8.36 -8.87 -22.19
N SER A 250 -8.66 -8.70 -20.90
CA SER A 250 -8.24 -9.63 -19.86
C SER A 250 -9.07 -10.92 -19.90
N THR A 251 -8.46 -12.00 -20.42
CA THR A 251 -9.09 -13.33 -20.54
C THR A 251 -9.62 -13.90 -19.22
N GLN A 252 -9.00 -13.55 -18.09
CA GLN A 252 -9.46 -13.98 -16.76
C GLN A 252 -10.76 -13.28 -16.34
N ILE A 253 -10.92 -12.01 -16.70
CA ILE A 253 -12.11 -11.22 -16.37
C ILE A 253 -13.29 -11.72 -17.20
N GLN A 254 -13.11 -11.89 -18.51
CA GLN A 254 -14.19 -12.30 -19.40
C GLN A 254 -14.83 -13.63 -18.98
N LYS A 255 -14.02 -14.64 -18.62
CA LYS A 255 -14.53 -15.96 -18.21
C LYS A 255 -15.43 -15.88 -16.98
N ARG A 256 -15.15 -14.97 -16.04
CA ARG A 256 -15.91 -14.83 -14.80
C ARG A 256 -17.14 -13.94 -14.96
N LEU A 257 -17.14 -13.01 -15.91
CA LEU A 257 -18.28 -12.11 -16.14
C LEU A 257 -19.56 -12.84 -16.54
N TYR A 258 -19.45 -14.04 -17.13
CA TYR A 258 -20.61 -14.89 -17.40
C TYR A 258 -21.32 -15.36 -16.12
N ASP A 259 -20.56 -15.63 -15.06
CA ASP A 259 -21.04 -16.30 -13.86
C ASP A 259 -21.36 -15.34 -12.70
N VAL A 260 -20.94 -14.08 -12.82
CA VAL A 260 -21.05 -13.08 -11.75
C VAL A 260 -22.16 -12.07 -12.06
N PRO A 261 -23.04 -11.76 -11.09
CA PRO A 261 -24.01 -10.69 -11.29
C PRO A 261 -23.30 -9.34 -11.29
N PHE A 262 -23.43 -8.58 -12.38
CA PHE A 262 -22.82 -7.25 -12.49
C PHE A 262 -23.64 -6.24 -13.28
N LEU A 263 -24.86 -6.61 -13.70
CA LEU A 263 -25.74 -5.73 -14.44
C LEU A 263 -27.01 -5.49 -13.65
N MET A 264 -27.32 -4.24 -13.39
CA MET A 264 -28.49 -3.87 -12.60
C MET A 264 -29.77 -4.03 -13.41
N ASP A 265 -30.74 -4.72 -12.81
CA ASP A 265 -32.08 -4.85 -13.34
C ASP A 265 -32.98 -3.66 -12.97
N GLN A 266 -34.19 -3.63 -13.52
CA GLN A 266 -35.19 -2.58 -13.26
C GLN A 266 -35.62 -2.46 -11.79
N PHE A 267 -35.29 -3.45 -10.96
CA PHE A 267 -35.60 -3.47 -9.52
C PHE A 267 -34.38 -3.16 -8.65
N GLY A 268 -33.22 -2.84 -9.24
CA GLY A 268 -31.99 -2.51 -8.53
C GLY A 268 -31.17 -3.73 -8.10
N HIS A 269 -31.49 -4.94 -8.57
CA HIS A 269 -30.69 -6.13 -8.29
C HIS A 269 -29.65 -6.35 -9.38
N LEU A 270 -28.45 -6.80 -9.01
CA LEU A 270 -27.47 -7.24 -10.00
C LEU A 270 -27.82 -8.65 -10.49
N ARG A 271 -27.77 -8.82 -11.81
CA ARG A 271 -28.02 -10.08 -12.53
C ARG A 271 -26.83 -10.48 -13.37
N LYS A 272 -26.75 -11.77 -13.66
CA LYS A 272 -25.79 -12.30 -14.65
C LYS A 272 -26.27 -11.94 -16.05
N VAL A 273 -25.34 -11.96 -17.00
CA VAL A 273 -25.62 -11.70 -18.41
C VAL A 273 -26.67 -12.64 -19.01
N MET A 274 -26.74 -13.89 -18.55
CA MET A 274 -27.72 -14.88 -19.02
C MET A 274 -29.09 -14.77 -18.33
N GLU A 275 -29.20 -13.95 -17.27
CA GLU A 275 -30.39 -13.82 -16.42
C GLU A 275 -31.08 -12.46 -16.63
N ILE A 276 -30.61 -11.65 -17.60
CA ILE A 276 -31.11 -10.30 -17.84
C ILE A 276 -31.25 -10.02 -19.34
N TYR A 277 -32.29 -9.29 -19.71
CA TYR A 277 -32.62 -9.00 -21.10
C TYR A 277 -32.48 -7.51 -21.45
N LEU A 278 -32.14 -7.28 -22.73
CA LEU A 278 -32.36 -5.97 -23.35
C LEU A 278 -33.86 -5.83 -23.68
N PRO A 279 -34.52 -4.71 -23.33
CA PRO A 279 -35.90 -4.47 -23.71
C PRO A 279 -36.02 -4.32 -25.23
N SER A 280 -36.92 -5.09 -25.84
CA SER A 280 -37.14 -5.14 -27.29
C SER A 280 -37.83 -3.87 -27.81
N ARG A 281 -38.65 -3.22 -26.97
CA ARG A 281 -39.32 -1.96 -27.30
C ARG A 281 -39.11 -0.99 -26.16
N PHE A 282 -38.61 0.22 -26.46
CA PHE A 282 -38.54 1.33 -25.52
C PHE A 282 -39.91 1.86 -25.06
N SER A 283 -40.98 1.06 -25.19
CA SER A 283 -42.24 1.36 -24.52
C SER A 283 -42.09 0.96 -23.05
N ASN A 284 -42.36 1.89 -22.14
CA ASN A 284 -42.45 1.67 -20.68
C ASN A 284 -43.30 0.45 -20.24
N ALA A 285 -44.03 -0.16 -21.18
CA ALA A 285 -44.75 -1.41 -21.01
C ALA A 285 -43.85 -2.58 -20.57
N ASP A 286 -42.64 -2.76 -21.14
CA ASP A 286 -41.83 -3.96 -20.87
C ASP A 286 -41.34 -4.03 -19.40
N TRP A 287 -41.09 -2.88 -18.76
CA TRP A 287 -40.60 -2.79 -17.38
C TRP A 287 -41.69 -2.89 -16.31
N HIS A 288 -42.96 -2.70 -16.68
CA HIS A 288 -44.08 -2.59 -15.72
C HIS A 288 -45.16 -3.65 -15.93
N MET A 289 -44.87 -4.72 -16.69
CA MET A 289 -45.79 -5.85 -16.83
C MET A 289 -45.81 -6.65 -15.52
N PRO A 290 -46.93 -6.65 -14.76
CA PRO A 290 -46.99 -7.27 -13.43
C PRO A 290 -46.85 -8.80 -13.45
N ASP A 291 -47.02 -9.43 -14.62
CA ASP A 291 -46.92 -10.88 -14.82
C ASP A 291 -45.54 -11.33 -15.36
N ASN A 292 -44.60 -10.39 -15.54
CA ASN A 292 -43.31 -10.70 -16.15
C ASN A 292 -42.26 -10.93 -15.06
N ASN A 293 -41.93 -12.20 -14.81
CA ASN A 293 -40.83 -12.60 -13.91
C ASN A 293 -39.43 -12.29 -14.49
N ASP A 294 -39.35 -11.74 -15.70
CA ASP A 294 -38.11 -11.49 -16.39
C ASP A 294 -37.40 -10.23 -15.88
N ALA A 295 -36.07 -10.32 -15.75
CA ALA A 295 -35.24 -9.18 -15.42
C ALA A 295 -34.79 -8.46 -16.71
N TYR A 296 -34.96 -7.14 -16.74
CA TYR A 296 -34.53 -6.25 -17.82
C TYR A 296 -33.49 -5.28 -17.31
N ILE A 297 -32.56 -4.87 -18.17
CA ILE A 297 -31.56 -3.85 -17.83
C ILE A 297 -32.26 -2.57 -17.31
N HIS A 298 -31.73 -2.04 -16.21
CA HIS A 298 -32.22 -0.83 -15.55
C HIS A 298 -32.41 0.32 -16.55
N PRO A 299 -33.53 1.08 -16.48
CA PRO A 299 -33.87 2.14 -17.44
C PRO A 299 -32.76 3.12 -17.76
N MET A 300 -32.06 3.57 -16.71
CA MET A 300 -30.99 4.55 -16.86
C MET A 300 -29.77 3.98 -17.59
N ILE A 301 -29.42 2.72 -17.32
CA ILE A 301 -28.33 2.01 -18.00
C ILE A 301 -28.71 1.81 -19.46
N MET A 302 -29.96 1.46 -19.74
CA MET A 302 -30.44 1.29 -21.10
C MET A 302 -30.39 2.60 -21.91
N ASN A 303 -30.81 3.72 -21.31
CA ASN A 303 -30.72 5.04 -21.94
C ASN A 303 -29.27 5.46 -22.21
N TRP A 304 -28.33 5.10 -21.33
CA TRP A 304 -26.91 5.29 -21.57
C TRP A 304 -26.39 4.40 -22.70
N LEU A 305 -26.75 3.10 -22.74
CA LEU A 305 -26.34 2.15 -23.77
C LEU A 305 -26.78 2.53 -25.19
N LEU A 306 -27.86 3.30 -25.34
CA LEU A 306 -28.28 3.87 -26.64
C LEU A 306 -27.16 4.66 -27.32
N HIS A 307 -26.32 5.31 -26.52
CA HIS A 307 -25.23 6.16 -26.99
C HIS A 307 -23.87 5.43 -26.98
N GLN A 308 -23.84 4.14 -26.62
CA GLN A 308 -22.62 3.35 -26.43
C GLN A 308 -22.66 2.05 -27.24
N SER A 309 -22.70 2.19 -28.57
CA SER A 309 -22.84 1.05 -29.50
C SER A 309 -21.81 -0.06 -29.30
N GLN A 310 -20.55 0.30 -29.03
CA GLN A 310 -19.46 -0.67 -28.80
C GLN A 310 -19.66 -1.47 -27.51
N ILE A 311 -20.11 -0.82 -26.44
CA ILE A 311 -20.37 -1.48 -25.15
C ILE A 311 -21.59 -2.38 -25.28
N LYS A 312 -22.65 -1.91 -25.93
CA LYS A 312 -23.85 -2.72 -26.20
C LYS A 312 -23.51 -3.99 -26.97
N GLU A 313 -22.69 -3.89 -28.01
CA GLU A 313 -22.26 -5.05 -28.80
C GLU A 313 -21.36 -6.00 -28.00
N TRP A 314 -20.50 -5.47 -27.13
CA TRP A 314 -19.70 -6.28 -26.22
C TRP A 314 -20.57 -7.05 -25.22
N LEU A 315 -21.56 -6.40 -24.63
CA LEU A 315 -22.52 -7.04 -23.72
C LEU A 315 -23.33 -8.14 -24.43
N ARG A 316 -23.71 -7.94 -25.69
CA ARG A 316 -24.35 -8.99 -26.51
C ARG A 316 -23.43 -10.18 -26.74
N LYS A 317 -22.14 -9.95 -27.01
CA LYS A 317 -21.14 -11.01 -27.12
C LYS A 317 -20.91 -11.77 -25.81
N LEU A 318 -21.18 -11.14 -24.66
CA LEU A 318 -21.18 -11.80 -23.36
C LEU A 318 -22.46 -12.61 -23.09
N GLY A 319 -23.45 -12.61 -23.99
CA GLY A 319 -24.66 -13.43 -23.88
C GLY A 319 -25.91 -12.68 -23.42
N ILE A 320 -25.90 -11.34 -23.42
CA ILE A 320 -27.15 -10.59 -23.23
C ILE A 320 -27.92 -10.57 -24.55
N HIS A 321 -29.17 -10.98 -24.50
CA HIS A 321 -30.07 -11.03 -25.65
C HIS A 321 -31.28 -10.12 -25.47
N GLU A 322 -31.91 -9.74 -26.57
CA GLU A 322 -33.29 -9.22 -26.51
C GLU A 322 -34.23 -10.42 -26.31
N LYS A 323 -35.33 -10.26 -25.57
CA LYS A 323 -36.27 -11.37 -25.34
C LYS A 323 -36.79 -11.97 -26.66
N THR A 324 -36.99 -11.11 -27.65
CA THR A 324 -37.37 -11.47 -29.03
C THR A 324 -36.35 -12.33 -29.77
N ASP A 325 -35.10 -12.42 -29.30
CA ASP A 325 -34.07 -13.24 -29.95
C ASP A 325 -34.10 -14.72 -29.51
N ILE A 326 -34.80 -15.02 -28.40
CA ILE A 326 -34.87 -16.37 -27.80
C ILE A 326 -36.22 -17.05 -28.08
N THR A 327 -37.22 -16.32 -28.62
CA THR A 327 -38.56 -16.82 -28.94
C THR A 327 -38.74 -17.01 -30.44
#